data_AF-A0A0E0KZ08-F1
#
_entry.id   AF-A0A0E0KZ08-F1
#
_cell.length_a   1.000
_cell.length_b   1.000
_cell.length_c   1.000
_cell.angle_alpha   90.00
_cell.angle_beta   90.00
_cell.angle_gamma   90.00
#
_symmetry.space_group_name_H-M   'P 1'
#
loop_
_entity.id
_entity.type
_entity.pdbx_description
1 polymer ?
#
loop_
_entity_poly.entity_id
_entity_poly.type
_entity_poly.pdbx_seq_one_letter_code
_entity_poly.pdbx_strand_id
1 'polypeptide(L)'
;MAAMGGGKEGAGGGMAAQAGRLGVVASVAFNLAALALYLRRRYFGDDDAGGRRKGEAAEVAPSSGKPPVTKDSIINLDHGDPTMYEAFWRGGAGERATIVIPGWQTMSYFSDVGSLCWFLEPGFEREVRRLHRLVGNAVADGYHVLVGTGSTQLFQAALYAFSPPGPAAPMSVVSPAPYYSVISPSDFII
;
A
#
# COMPACT_ATOMS: atom_id res chain seq x y z
N MET A 1 -29.62 73.58 -49.64
CA MET A 1 -30.11 73.67 -48.24
C MET A 1 -29.08 72.97 -47.38
N ALA A 2 -28.10 73.67 -46.81
CA ALA A 2 -28.16 74.33 -45.48
C ALA A 2 -28.49 73.29 -44.37
N ALA A 3 -27.75 73.11 -43.27
CA ALA A 3 -26.73 73.93 -42.61
C ALA A 3 -25.89 73.11 -41.61
N MET A 4 -24.87 73.80 -41.07
CA MET A 4 -23.89 73.50 -40.01
C MET A 4 -24.35 72.78 -38.74
N GLY A 5 -23.36 72.18 -38.07
CA GLY A 5 -23.28 71.91 -36.61
C GLY A 5 -22.43 70.66 -36.38
N GLY A 6 -21.22 70.65 -35.82
CA GLY A 6 -20.68 71.45 -34.73
C GLY A 6 -20.66 70.59 -33.46
N GLY A 7 -19.51 69.99 -33.11
CA GLY A 7 -19.35 69.25 -31.85
C GLY A 7 -18.00 68.52 -31.73
N LYS A 8 -17.14 69.02 -30.85
CA LYS A 8 -15.86 68.44 -30.41
C LYS A 8 -16.10 67.35 -29.34
N GLU A 9 -15.00 66.66 -28.98
CA GLU A 9 -14.78 65.80 -27.79
C GLU A 9 -15.14 64.31 -28.01
N GLY A 10 -14.35 63.33 -27.58
CA GLY A 10 -13.11 63.34 -26.81
C GLY A 10 -12.49 61.95 -26.78
N ALA A 11 -11.18 61.91 -26.60
CA ALA A 11 -10.39 60.71 -26.39
C ALA A 11 -10.77 60.02 -25.06
N GLY A 12 -10.97 58.70 -25.09
CA GLY A 12 -11.29 57.96 -23.85
C GLY A 12 -11.41 56.45 -24.03
N GLY A 13 -10.57 55.81 -24.84
CA GLY A 13 -10.67 54.36 -25.12
C GLY A 13 -9.49 53.49 -24.65
N GLY A 14 -8.38 54.08 -24.18
CA GLY A 14 -7.12 53.34 -24.04
C GLY A 14 -6.80 52.74 -22.66
N MET A 15 -7.40 53.25 -21.58
CA MET A 15 -6.85 53.02 -20.22
C MET A 15 -7.48 51.84 -19.47
N ALA A 16 -8.70 51.41 -19.84
CA ALA A 16 -9.41 50.34 -19.15
C ALA A 16 -8.96 48.92 -19.55
N ALA A 17 -8.55 48.72 -20.81
CA ALA A 17 -8.13 47.41 -21.33
C ALA A 17 -6.71 47.00 -20.85
N GLN A 18 -5.84 47.96 -20.55
CA GLN A 18 -4.49 47.72 -20.03
C GLN A 18 -4.49 47.38 -18.54
N ALA A 19 -5.39 47.97 -17.74
CA ALA A 19 -5.51 47.71 -16.31
C ALA A 19 -5.98 46.26 -16.01
N GLY A 20 -6.91 45.72 -16.82
CA GLY A 20 -7.41 44.35 -16.66
C GLY A 20 -6.35 43.27 -16.96
N ARG A 21 -5.48 43.49 -17.94
CA ARG A 21 -4.41 42.52 -18.30
C ARG A 21 -3.27 42.50 -17.28
N LEU A 22 -2.89 43.65 -16.74
CA LEU A 22 -1.86 43.74 -15.69
C LEU A 22 -2.34 43.10 -14.37
N GLY A 23 -3.62 43.27 -14.01
CA GLY A 23 -4.19 42.67 -12.80
C GLY A 23 -4.27 41.14 -12.85
N VAL A 24 -4.58 40.56 -14.01
CA VAL A 24 -4.62 39.10 -14.21
C VAL A 24 -3.21 38.49 -14.23
N VAL A 25 -2.23 39.16 -14.85
CA VAL A 25 -0.84 38.67 -14.85
C VAL A 25 -0.25 38.71 -13.43
N ALA A 26 -0.55 39.76 -12.66
CA ALA A 26 -0.10 39.87 -11.27
C ALA A 26 -0.71 38.78 -10.36
N SER A 27 -2.00 38.46 -10.52
CA SER A 27 -2.66 37.42 -9.71
C SER A 27 -2.18 36.01 -10.09
N VAL A 28 -1.92 35.74 -11.36
CA VAL A 28 -1.33 34.48 -11.82
C VAL A 28 0.10 34.33 -11.30
N ALA A 29 0.93 35.38 -11.38
CA ALA A 29 2.29 35.35 -10.85
C ALA A 29 2.30 35.14 -9.33
N PHE A 30 1.40 35.78 -8.60
CA PHE A 30 1.27 35.60 -7.16
C PHE A 30 0.81 34.18 -6.79
N ASN A 31 -0.17 33.62 -7.51
CA ASN A 31 -0.66 32.26 -7.27
C ASN A 31 0.42 31.21 -7.58
N LEU A 32 1.20 31.40 -8.65
CA LEU A 32 2.32 30.52 -8.99
C LEU A 32 3.45 30.62 -7.96
N ALA A 33 3.76 31.82 -7.48
CA ALA A 33 4.76 32.02 -6.43
C ALA A 33 4.30 31.42 -5.09
N ALA A 34 3.03 31.58 -4.73
CA ALA A 34 2.45 30.96 -3.53
C ALA A 34 2.44 29.43 -3.61
N LEU A 35 2.12 28.87 -4.79
CA LEU A 35 2.18 27.43 -5.03
C LEU A 35 3.63 26.91 -4.97
N ALA A 36 4.58 27.62 -5.58
CA ALA A 36 5.99 27.26 -5.53
C ALA A 36 6.53 27.32 -4.09
N LEU A 37 6.15 28.32 -3.30
CA LEU A 37 6.50 28.43 -1.88
C LEU A 37 5.83 27.34 -1.04
N TYR A 38 4.58 27.01 -1.32
CA TYR A 38 3.86 25.92 -0.67
C TYR A 38 4.55 24.57 -0.93
N LEU A 39 4.87 24.27 -2.20
CA LEU A 39 5.55 23.04 -2.58
C LEU A 39 6.99 22.99 -2.04
N ARG A 40 7.73 24.10 -2.08
CA ARG A 40 9.09 24.17 -1.52
C ARG A 40 9.07 23.95 0.00
N ARG A 41 8.13 24.55 0.73
CA ARG A 41 8.00 24.36 2.18
C ARG A 41 7.51 22.96 2.55
N ARG A 42 6.65 22.36 1.72
CA ARG A 42 6.07 21.04 1.97
C ARG A 42 7.03 19.89 1.64
N TYR A 43 7.86 20.04 0.61
CA TYR A 43 8.67 18.94 0.06
C TYR A 43 10.19 19.14 0.17
N PHE A 44 10.66 20.39 0.32
CA PHE A 44 12.10 20.73 0.29
C PHE A 44 12.54 21.66 1.44
N GLY A 45 11.68 21.87 2.43
CA GLY A 45 11.88 22.87 3.47
C GLY A 45 12.47 22.27 4.74
N ASP A 46 13.72 21.83 4.70
CA ASP A 46 14.53 21.64 5.91
C ASP A 46 16.02 21.83 5.56
N ASP A 47 16.49 23.09 5.57
CA ASP A 47 17.92 23.42 5.56
C ASP A 47 18.17 24.57 6.54
N ASP A 48 18.64 24.17 7.73
CA ASP A 48 19.41 24.88 8.76
C ASP A 48 18.96 26.26 9.28
N ALA A 49 18.42 26.26 10.50
CA ALA A 49 18.96 27.06 11.61
C ALA A 49 18.31 26.69 12.96
N GLY A 50 19.00 25.89 13.78
CA GLY A 50 18.80 25.91 15.23
C GLY A 50 18.76 24.54 15.91
N GLY A 51 19.90 24.15 16.50
CA GLY A 51 19.95 23.30 17.69
C GLY A 51 19.44 21.87 17.52
N ARG A 52 20.35 20.97 17.15
CA ARG A 52 20.18 19.51 17.18
C ARG A 52 19.79 19.02 18.59
N ARG A 53 18.51 19.04 18.94
CA ARG A 53 17.91 17.89 19.62
C ARG A 53 17.68 16.87 18.54
N LYS A 54 18.50 15.82 18.56
CA LYS A 54 18.16 14.54 17.93
C LYS A 54 16.78 14.20 18.51
N GLY A 55 15.72 14.49 17.76
CA GLY A 55 14.43 13.87 17.98
C GLY A 55 14.69 12.41 17.70
N GLU A 56 15.01 11.67 18.75
CA GLU A 56 14.77 10.25 18.80
C GLU A 56 13.33 10.10 18.34
N ALA A 57 13.15 9.61 17.11
CA ALA A 57 11.84 9.25 16.62
C ALA A 57 11.25 8.41 17.73
N ALA A 58 10.18 8.88 18.37
CA ALA A 58 9.58 8.19 19.49
C ALA A 58 9.33 6.77 19.00
N GLU A 59 10.15 5.84 19.47
CA GLU A 59 10.03 4.44 19.12
C GLU A 59 8.70 4.04 19.74
N VAL A 60 7.65 4.05 18.92
CA VAL A 60 6.34 3.60 19.35
C VAL A 60 6.54 2.13 19.63
N ALA A 61 6.67 1.80 20.90
CA ALA A 61 6.85 0.43 21.34
C ALA A 61 5.74 -0.39 20.68
N PRO A 62 6.07 -1.48 19.97
CA PRO A 62 5.05 -2.32 19.36
C PRO A 62 4.10 -2.76 20.48
N SER A 63 2.80 -2.56 20.25
CA SER A 63 1.79 -3.11 21.16
C SER A 63 2.05 -4.61 21.26
N SER A 64 2.32 -5.10 22.46
CA SER A 64 2.44 -6.54 22.69
C SER A 64 1.11 -7.26 22.43
N GLY A 65 0.00 -6.51 22.32
CA GLY A 65 -1.36 -7.02 22.27
C GLY A 65 -1.76 -7.81 23.53
N LYS A 66 -0.89 -7.89 24.53
CA LYS A 66 -1.00 -8.80 25.68
C LYS A 66 -1.11 -7.99 26.97
N PRO A 67 -2.08 -8.32 27.85
CA PRO A 67 -2.16 -7.71 29.17
C PRO A 67 -0.90 -8.05 30.00
N PRO A 68 -0.57 -7.25 31.02
CA PRO A 68 0.50 -7.58 31.96
C PRO A 68 0.32 -8.98 32.56
N VAL A 69 1.39 -9.75 32.64
CA VAL A 69 1.36 -11.08 33.22
C VAL A 69 1.21 -10.97 34.74
N THR A 70 0.13 -11.54 35.25
CA THR A 70 -0.22 -11.67 36.67
C THR A 70 -0.23 -13.14 37.08
N LYS A 71 -0.36 -13.41 38.39
CA LYS A 71 -0.51 -14.79 38.90
C LYS A 71 -1.76 -15.50 38.36
N ASP A 72 -2.79 -14.73 38.01
CA ASP A 72 -4.07 -15.21 37.49
C ASP A 72 -4.11 -15.24 35.95
N SER A 73 -2.97 -15.01 35.30
CA SER A 73 -2.90 -15.03 33.84
C SER A 73 -3.07 -16.42 33.28
N ILE A 74 -3.91 -16.52 32.25
CA ILE A 74 -4.21 -17.78 31.57
C ILE A 74 -3.12 -18.08 30.55
N ILE A 75 -2.55 -19.28 30.62
CA ILE A 75 -1.67 -19.79 29.57
C ILE A 75 -2.56 -20.27 28.42
N ASN A 76 -2.70 -19.42 27.39
CA ASN A 76 -3.48 -19.74 26.20
C ASN A 76 -2.59 -20.43 25.15
N LEU A 77 -2.86 -21.72 24.90
CA LEU A 77 -2.23 -22.52 23.84
C LEU A 77 -3.25 -23.03 22.81
N ASP A 78 -4.44 -22.40 22.75
CA ASP A 78 -5.51 -22.77 21.84
C ASP A 78 -5.17 -22.40 20.39
N HIS A 79 -4.42 -21.31 20.20
CA HIS A 79 -4.01 -20.84 18.89
C HIS A 79 -2.53 -21.12 18.65
N GLY A 80 -2.19 -21.56 17.44
CA GLY A 80 -0.81 -21.69 16.96
C GLY A 80 -0.16 -20.34 16.62
N ASP A 81 -0.35 -19.31 17.45
CA ASP A 81 0.23 -17.98 17.27
C ASP A 81 1.77 -18.04 17.37
N PRO A 82 2.52 -17.81 16.28
CA PRO A 82 3.94 -18.17 16.17
C PRO A 82 4.88 -17.14 16.84
N THR A 83 4.48 -16.56 17.97
CA THR A 83 5.27 -15.55 18.72
C THR A 83 6.61 -16.08 19.23
N MET A 84 6.84 -17.39 19.24
CA MET A 84 8.12 -18.01 19.58
C MET A 84 9.30 -17.53 18.72
N TYR A 85 9.06 -17.06 17.48
CA TYR A 85 10.11 -16.57 16.58
C TYR A 85 10.47 -15.11 16.81
N GLU A 86 9.80 -14.40 17.71
CA GLU A 86 10.02 -12.97 17.94
C GLU A 86 11.47 -12.66 18.35
N ALA A 87 12.06 -13.47 19.22
CA ALA A 87 13.44 -13.28 19.66
C ALA A 87 14.46 -13.41 18.51
N PHE A 88 14.22 -14.32 17.56
CA PHE A 88 15.05 -14.47 16.37
C PHE A 88 15.01 -13.21 15.52
N TRP A 89 13.82 -12.67 15.28
CA TRP A 89 13.61 -11.46 14.47
C TRP A 89 14.03 -10.18 15.19
N ARG A 90 14.03 -10.11 16.52
CA ARG A 90 14.59 -8.96 17.24
C ARG A 90 16.13 -8.96 17.26
N GLY A 91 16.76 -10.11 17.05
CA GLY A 91 18.21 -10.23 16.99
C GLY A 91 18.81 -9.71 15.68
N GLY A 92 20.08 -10.05 15.41
CA GLY A 92 20.79 -9.58 14.22
C GLY A 92 20.20 -10.00 12.87
N ALA A 93 19.24 -10.93 12.83
CA ALA A 93 18.46 -11.22 11.63
C ALA A 93 17.48 -10.08 11.29
N GLY A 94 16.86 -9.45 12.28
CA GLY A 94 15.92 -8.34 12.13
C GLY A 94 16.52 -7.10 11.53
N GLU A 95 17.71 -6.72 12.00
CA GLU A 95 18.41 -5.54 11.48
C GLU A 95 18.60 -5.65 9.96
N ARG A 96 19.04 -6.83 9.48
CA ARG A 96 19.18 -7.13 8.05
C ARG A 96 17.86 -7.28 7.31
N ALA A 97 16.77 -7.56 8.02
CA ALA A 97 15.42 -7.70 7.48
C ALA A 97 14.61 -6.38 7.53
N THR A 98 15.21 -5.28 7.99
CA THR A 98 14.58 -3.96 7.97
C THR A 98 14.20 -3.56 6.55
N ILE A 99 12.94 -3.22 6.32
CA ILE A 99 12.43 -2.73 5.03
C ILE A 99 12.05 -1.26 5.17
N VAL A 100 12.49 -0.44 4.21
CA VAL A 100 12.04 0.94 4.05
C VAL A 100 11.12 1.00 2.84
N ILE A 101 9.88 1.45 3.04
CA ILE A 101 8.87 1.58 1.98
C ILE A 101 8.67 3.08 1.70
N PRO A 102 9.16 3.62 0.57
CA PRO A 102 8.89 4.98 0.14
C PRO A 102 7.40 5.24 -0.05
N GLY A 103 6.94 6.47 0.19
CA GLY A 103 5.51 6.81 0.13
C GLY A 103 4.85 6.66 -1.25
N TRP A 104 5.63 6.56 -2.32
CA TRP A 104 5.13 6.30 -3.68
C TRP A 104 5.18 4.81 -4.07
N GLN A 105 5.82 3.97 -3.26
CA GLN A 105 6.05 2.57 -3.61
C GLN A 105 4.72 1.82 -3.65
N THR A 106 4.57 0.90 -4.61
CA THR A 106 3.38 0.04 -4.75
C THR A 106 2.04 0.79 -4.83
N MET A 107 2.00 1.99 -5.43
CA MET A 107 0.74 2.73 -5.66
C MET A 107 -0.12 2.15 -6.82
N SER A 108 0.51 1.43 -7.75
CA SER A 108 -0.19 0.73 -8.83
C SER A 108 -0.92 -0.49 -8.29
N TYR A 109 -2.09 -0.82 -8.85
CA TYR A 109 -2.75 -2.10 -8.61
C TYR A 109 -1.98 -3.30 -9.19
N PHE A 110 -1.21 -3.07 -10.25
CA PHE A 110 -0.49 -4.12 -10.97
C PHE A 110 0.97 -4.20 -10.53
N SER A 111 1.41 -5.41 -10.22
CA SER A 111 2.81 -5.75 -9.96
C SER A 111 3.51 -6.23 -11.23
N ASP A 112 2.88 -7.15 -11.97
CA ASP A 112 3.37 -7.66 -13.26
C ASP A 112 2.21 -8.07 -14.17
N VAL A 113 1.87 -7.20 -15.12
CA VAL A 113 0.77 -7.46 -16.07
C VAL A 113 1.02 -8.64 -17.01
N GLY A 114 2.26 -9.11 -17.14
CA GLY A 114 2.61 -10.28 -17.95
C GLY A 114 2.44 -11.61 -17.22
N SER A 115 2.29 -11.59 -15.89
CA SER A 115 2.10 -12.77 -15.07
C SER A 115 0.63 -13.19 -15.00
N LEU A 116 0.38 -14.50 -14.87
CA LEU A 116 -0.94 -15.05 -14.56
C LEU A 116 -1.49 -14.42 -13.26
N CYS A 117 -0.62 -14.28 -12.26
CA CYS A 117 -0.92 -13.61 -11.01
C CYS A 117 -0.40 -12.18 -11.07
N TRP A 118 -1.12 -11.28 -11.72
CA TRP A 118 -0.65 -9.93 -12.02
C TRP A 118 -0.41 -9.03 -10.79
N PHE A 119 -0.91 -9.45 -9.63
CA PHE A 119 -0.71 -8.81 -8.32
C PHE A 119 0.38 -9.50 -7.48
N LEU A 120 1.13 -10.44 -8.06
CA LEU A 120 2.30 -11.04 -7.42
C LEU A 120 3.53 -10.17 -7.70
N GLU A 121 4.19 -9.70 -6.64
CA GLU A 121 5.45 -8.98 -6.74
C GLU A 121 6.57 -9.90 -7.27
N PRO A 122 7.23 -9.57 -8.40
CA PRO A 122 8.26 -10.42 -9.00
C PRO A 122 9.45 -10.69 -8.07
N GLY A 123 9.78 -9.74 -7.20
CA GLY A 123 10.82 -9.92 -6.18
C GLY A 123 10.47 -11.01 -5.17
N PHE A 124 9.20 -11.04 -4.74
CA PHE A 124 8.72 -12.04 -3.81
C PHE A 124 8.69 -13.43 -4.45
N GLU A 125 8.21 -13.55 -5.68
CA GLU A 125 8.20 -14.83 -6.40
C GLU A 125 9.61 -15.45 -6.50
N ARG A 126 10.61 -14.63 -6.85
CA ARG A 126 12.00 -15.10 -6.94
C ARG A 126 12.52 -15.65 -5.62
N GLU A 127 12.26 -14.97 -4.50
CA GLU A 127 12.72 -15.43 -3.18
C GLU A 127 11.95 -16.67 -2.71
N VAL A 128 10.65 -16.79 -2.99
CA VAL A 128 9.88 -18.02 -2.70
C VAL A 128 10.47 -19.22 -3.44
N ARG A 129 10.72 -19.10 -4.75
CA ARG A 129 11.35 -20.15 -5.55
C ARG A 129 12.76 -20.49 -5.05
N ARG A 130 13.55 -19.47 -4.70
CA ARG A 130 14.89 -19.65 -4.14
C ARG A 130 14.84 -20.37 -2.79
N LEU A 131 13.92 -20.01 -1.91
CA LEU A 131 13.73 -20.66 -0.60
C LEU A 131 13.43 -22.15 -0.78
N HIS A 132 12.47 -22.50 -1.64
CA HIS A 132 12.13 -23.91 -1.89
C HIS A 132 13.29 -24.72 -2.45
N ARG A 133 14.09 -24.14 -3.36
CA ARG A 133 15.31 -24.79 -3.88
C ARG A 133 16.39 -24.99 -2.81
N LEU A 134 16.59 -23.99 -1.95
CA LEU A 134 17.61 -24.05 -0.89
C LEU A 134 17.25 -25.03 0.22
N VAL A 135 15.99 -25.05 0.64
CA VAL A 135 15.50 -25.94 1.70
C VAL A 135 15.24 -27.35 1.15
N GLY A 136 14.91 -27.46 -0.14
CA GLY A 136 14.59 -28.74 -0.80
C GLY A 136 13.24 -29.32 -0.38
N ASN A 137 12.32 -28.49 0.12
CA ASN A 137 11.02 -28.93 0.63
C ASN A 137 9.89 -28.95 -0.41
N ALA A 138 10.07 -28.31 -1.57
CA ALA A 138 9.09 -28.34 -2.66
C ALA A 138 9.76 -28.08 -4.02
N VAL A 139 9.18 -28.63 -5.08
CA VAL A 139 9.54 -28.30 -6.47
C VAL A 139 8.66 -27.14 -6.92
N ALA A 140 9.26 -25.96 -7.12
CA ALA A 140 8.55 -24.78 -7.61
C ALA A 140 8.75 -24.56 -9.12
N ASP A 141 9.86 -25.01 -9.68
CA ASP A 141 10.19 -24.81 -11.10
C ASP A 141 9.20 -25.55 -12.00
N GLY A 142 8.71 -24.87 -13.05
CA GLY A 142 7.67 -25.39 -13.94
C GLY A 142 6.23 -25.17 -13.46
N TYR A 143 6.02 -24.62 -12.25
CA TYR A 143 4.70 -24.30 -11.71
C TYR A 143 4.42 -22.79 -11.67
N HIS A 144 3.15 -22.41 -11.77
CA HIS A 144 2.70 -21.06 -11.49
C HIS A 144 2.67 -20.81 -9.98
N VAL A 145 3.14 -19.64 -9.54
CA VAL A 145 3.04 -19.20 -8.15
C VAL A 145 1.86 -18.25 -8.04
N LEU A 146 0.97 -18.53 -7.08
CA LEU A 146 -0.15 -17.66 -6.72
C LEU A 146 0.07 -17.17 -5.29
N VAL A 147 -0.33 -15.92 -5.02
CA VAL A 147 -0.30 -15.33 -3.68
C VAL A 147 -1.71 -15.07 -3.18
N GLY A 148 -1.89 -15.16 -1.86
CA GLY A 148 -3.12 -14.84 -1.18
C GLY A 148 -2.84 -14.37 0.24
N THR A 149 -3.84 -13.73 0.85
CA THR A 149 -3.81 -13.28 2.23
C THR A 149 -3.95 -14.47 3.18
N GLY A 150 -2.84 -15.18 3.36
CA GLY A 150 -2.77 -16.41 4.12
C GLY A 150 -3.19 -17.65 3.32
N SER A 151 -2.78 -18.81 3.80
CA SER A 151 -3.10 -20.11 3.18
C SER A 151 -4.60 -20.41 3.20
N THR A 152 -5.36 -19.86 4.14
CA THR A 152 -6.83 -20.00 4.20
C THR A 152 -7.50 -19.49 2.92
N GLN A 153 -7.10 -18.31 2.43
CA GLN A 153 -7.65 -17.77 1.17
C GLN A 153 -7.26 -18.65 -0.02
N LEU A 154 -6.01 -19.09 -0.09
CA LEU A 154 -5.53 -19.95 -1.17
C LEU A 154 -6.22 -21.32 -1.18
N PHE A 155 -6.48 -21.89 0.00
CA PHE A 155 -7.21 -23.14 0.15
C PHE A 155 -8.63 -23.02 -0.40
N GLN A 156 -9.37 -21.96 -0.01
CA GLN A 156 -10.71 -21.69 -0.53
C GLN A 156 -10.71 -21.42 -2.04
N ALA A 157 -9.74 -20.66 -2.54
CA ALA A 157 -9.59 -20.41 -3.97
C ALA A 157 -9.31 -21.70 -4.75
N ALA A 158 -8.49 -22.60 -4.21
CA ALA A 158 -8.23 -23.90 -4.80
C ALA A 158 -9.48 -24.79 -4.83
N LEU A 159 -10.24 -24.86 -3.72
CA LEU A 159 -11.52 -25.59 -3.69
C LEU A 159 -12.47 -25.07 -4.76
N TYR A 160 -12.65 -23.75 -4.83
CA TYR A 160 -13.49 -23.11 -5.85
C TYR A 160 -13.01 -23.41 -7.28
N ALA A 161 -11.71 -23.33 -7.53
CA ALA A 161 -11.13 -23.59 -8.85
C ALA A 161 -11.26 -25.06 -9.30
N PHE A 162 -11.30 -26.00 -8.34
CA PHE A 162 -11.54 -27.41 -8.64
C PHE A 162 -13.03 -27.75 -8.77
N SER A 163 -13.92 -26.97 -8.15
CA SER A 163 -15.38 -27.19 -8.21
C SER A 163 -15.89 -27.24 -9.66
N PRO A 164 -16.85 -28.12 -9.97
CA PRO A 164 -17.45 -28.17 -11.29
C PRO A 164 -18.11 -26.84 -11.66
N PRO A 165 -18.02 -26.37 -12.91
CA PRO A 165 -18.66 -25.15 -13.33
C PRO A 165 -20.19 -25.34 -13.48
N GLY A 166 -20.97 -24.44 -12.89
CA GLY A 166 -22.44 -24.36 -13.08
C GLY A 166 -23.25 -25.14 -12.05
N PRO A 167 -24.56 -25.36 -12.29
CA PRO A 167 -25.45 -26.09 -11.37
C PRO A 167 -25.16 -27.60 -11.45
N ALA A 168 -23.99 -28.00 -10.98
CA ALA A 168 -23.60 -29.38 -10.79
C ALA A 168 -23.92 -29.82 -9.35
N ALA A 169 -23.83 -31.12 -9.09
CA ALA A 169 -23.83 -31.61 -7.72
C ALA A 169 -22.58 -31.05 -6.98
N PRO A 170 -22.70 -30.71 -5.68
CA PRO A 170 -21.60 -30.14 -4.92
C PRO A 170 -20.40 -31.07 -4.87
N MET A 171 -19.18 -30.51 -4.85
CA MET A 171 -17.97 -31.33 -4.70
C MET A 171 -17.83 -31.81 -3.26
N SER A 172 -17.55 -33.10 -3.08
CA SER A 172 -17.16 -33.63 -1.76
C SER A 172 -15.72 -33.23 -1.43
N VAL A 173 -15.55 -32.46 -0.36
CA VAL A 173 -14.25 -32.08 0.20
C VAL A 173 -14.02 -32.86 1.49
N VAL A 174 -12.96 -33.67 1.53
CA VAL A 174 -12.66 -34.55 2.67
C VAL A 174 -11.19 -34.44 3.09
N SER A 175 -10.92 -34.63 4.39
CA SER A 175 -9.57 -34.69 4.95
C SER A 175 -9.47 -35.86 5.94
N PRO A 176 -8.42 -36.69 5.88
CA PRO A 176 -8.24 -37.79 6.83
C PRO A 176 -8.12 -37.29 8.28
N ALA A 177 -8.81 -37.93 9.21
CA ALA A 177 -8.74 -37.58 10.63
C ALA A 177 -7.44 -38.08 11.29
N PRO A 178 -6.86 -37.33 12.26
CA PRO A 178 -7.27 -35.99 12.70
C PRO A 178 -6.88 -34.92 11.66
N TYR A 179 -7.80 -33.98 11.42
CA TYR A 179 -7.64 -32.93 10.41
C TYR A 179 -7.58 -31.54 11.05
N TYR A 180 -7.09 -30.57 10.27
CA TYR A 180 -7.09 -29.17 10.68
C TYR A 180 -8.53 -28.66 10.80
N SER A 181 -8.91 -28.12 11.96
CA SER A 181 -10.31 -27.77 12.28
C SER A 181 -10.93 -26.73 11.35
N VAL A 182 -10.11 -25.89 10.70
CA VAL A 182 -10.58 -24.92 9.68
C VAL A 182 -11.07 -25.63 8.40
N ILE A 183 -10.68 -26.89 8.18
CA ILE A 183 -11.11 -27.74 7.06
C ILE A 183 -12.31 -28.61 7.50
N SER A 184 -13.16 -28.11 8.39
CA SER A 184 -14.32 -28.88 8.86
C SER A 184 -15.28 -29.20 7.69
N PRO A 185 -15.59 -30.49 7.42
CA PRO A 185 -16.39 -30.89 6.26
C PRO A 185 -17.82 -30.32 6.23
N SER A 186 -18.35 -29.88 7.37
CA SER A 186 -19.69 -29.29 7.47
C SER A 186 -19.77 -27.84 6.97
N ASP A 187 -18.63 -27.18 6.74
CA ASP A 187 -18.57 -25.76 6.35
C ASP A 187 -18.35 -25.54 4.84
N PHE A 188 -18.12 -26.61 4.08
CA PHE A 188 -17.84 -26.54 2.63
C PHE A 188 -18.83 -27.39 1.83
N ILE A 189 -20.06 -26.90 1.67
CA ILE A 189 -20.90 -27.27 0.54
C ILE A 189 -20.71 -26.15 -0.50
N ILE A 190 -19.91 -26.42 -1.53
CA ILE A 190 -19.75 -25.56 -2.72
C ILE A 190 -20.40 -26.28 -3.90
#